data_AF-A0A535GN14-F1
#
_entry.id   AF-A0A535GN14-F1
#
_cell.length_a   1.000
_cell.length_b   1.000
_cell.length_c   1.000
_cell.angle_alpha   90.00
_cell.angle_beta   90.00
_cell.angle_gamma   90.00
#
_symmetry.space_group_name_H-M   'P 1'
#
loop_
_entity.id
_entity.type
_entity.pdbx_description
1 polymer ?
#
loop_
_entity_poly.entity_id
_entity_poly.type
_entity_poly.pdbx_seq_one_letter_code
_entity_poly.pdbx_strand_id
1 'polypeptide(L)'
;MYYPTFDEVRQLRAAETAPAVEKSGRPLLPLYCDILADLETPVSAYCKAAQGPYSFLLESVTGGERVGRYSFIGFDPYMVMMKGQPSIE
;
A
#
# COMPACT_ATOMS: atom_id res chain seq x y z
N MET A 1 16.62 0.21 -3.34
CA MET A 1 16.42 1.31 -4.32
C MET A 1 14.91 1.44 -4.52
N TYR A 2 14.37 2.65 -4.63
CA TYR A 2 12.94 2.84 -4.89
C TYR A 2 12.64 2.66 -6.37
N TYR A 3 11.50 2.05 -6.66
CA TYR A 3 10.94 1.84 -7.98
C TYR A 3 9.51 2.39 -8.04
N PRO A 4 9.09 2.95 -9.18
CA PRO A 4 9.95 3.38 -10.29
C PRO A 4 10.96 4.45 -9.86
N THR A 5 12.07 4.54 -10.59
CA THR A 5 13.05 5.61 -10.44
C THR A 5 12.43 6.96 -10.81
N PHE A 6 13.06 8.05 -10.37
CA PHE A 6 12.54 9.40 -10.65
C PHE A 6 12.42 9.69 -12.15
N ASP A 7 13.37 9.24 -12.95
CA ASP A 7 13.33 9.43 -14.40
C ASP A 7 12.20 8.63 -15.06
N GLU A 8 11.94 7.41 -14.59
CA GLU A 8 10.79 6.61 -15.03
C GLU A 8 9.45 7.26 -14.66
N VAL A 9 9.33 7.82 -13.44
CA VAL A 9 8.15 8.60 -13.03
C VAL A 9 7.91 9.78 -13.98
N ARG A 10 8.97 10.50 -14.35
CA ARG A 10 8.87 11.65 -15.29
C ARG A 10 8.42 11.21 -16.67
N GLN A 11 8.92 10.08 -17.17
CA GLN A 11 8.54 9.53 -18.47
C GLN A 11 7.07 9.09 -18.50
N LEU A 12 6.61 8.37 -17.46
CA LEU A 12 5.23 7.91 -17.35
C LEU A 12 4.25 9.10 -17.32
N ARG A 13 4.56 10.15 -16.54
CA ARG A 13 3.77 11.39 -16.51
C ARG A 13 3.68 12.07 -17.87
N ALA A 14 4.79 12.15 -18.60
CA ALA A 14 4.82 12.78 -19.92
C ALA A 14 3.98 12.01 -20.94
N ALA A 15 3.98 10.68 -20.90
CA ALA A 15 3.17 9.83 -21.78
C ALA A 15 1.66 9.98 -21.52
N GLU A 16 1.26 10.17 -20.26
CA GLU A 16 -0.16 10.37 -19.87
C GLU A 16 -0.72 11.75 -20.25
N THR A 17 0.13 12.76 -20.45
CA THR A 17 -0.29 14.15 -20.70
C THR A 17 -0.41 14.49 -22.19
N ALA A 18 -0.26 13.50 -23.09
CA ALA A 18 -0.40 13.67 -24.54
C ALA A 18 -1.86 13.99 -24.94
N PRO A 19 -2.11 14.77 -26.02
CA PRO A 19 -3.38 15.51 -26.22
C PRO A 19 -4.60 14.68 -26.69
N ALA A 20 -4.68 13.38 -26.38
CA ALA A 20 -5.72 12.51 -26.96
C ALA A 20 -6.40 11.53 -25.98
N VAL A 21 -6.39 11.79 -24.67
CA VAL A 21 -7.14 10.95 -23.73
C VAL A 21 -8.04 11.80 -22.84
N GLU A 22 -9.26 12.06 -23.31
CA GLU A 22 -10.38 12.22 -22.39
C GLU A 22 -10.57 10.88 -21.65
N LYS A 23 -10.17 10.79 -20.37
CA LYS A 23 -10.70 9.82 -19.39
C LYS A 23 -10.17 10.02 -17.96
N SER A 24 -11.12 10.31 -17.07
CA SER A 24 -11.23 9.82 -15.69
C SER A 24 -9.96 9.78 -14.79
N GLY A 25 -9.72 10.88 -14.07
CA GLY A 25 -8.95 10.87 -12.82
C GLY A 25 -7.42 10.90 -12.95
N ARG A 26 -6.75 11.46 -11.94
CA ARG A 26 -5.27 11.45 -11.87
C ARG A 26 -4.82 10.02 -11.52
N PRO A 27 -3.95 9.38 -12.33
CA PRO A 27 -3.47 8.04 -12.04
C PRO A 27 -2.59 8.04 -10.78
N LEU A 28 -2.79 7.02 -9.94
CA LEU A 28 -1.98 6.75 -8.76
C LEU A 28 -0.77 5.92 -9.17
N LEU A 29 0.44 6.41 -8.88
CA LEU A 29 1.69 5.73 -9.20
C LEU A 29 2.33 5.21 -7.91
N PRO A 30 2.36 3.88 -7.68
CA PRO A 30 2.95 3.32 -6.47
C PRO A 30 4.48 3.45 -6.52
N LEU A 31 5.07 3.97 -5.45
CA LEU A 31 6.51 3.91 -5.21
C LEU A 31 6.77 2.81 -4.18
N TYR A 32 7.68 1.90 -4.48
CA TYR A 32 7.97 0.74 -3.64
C TYR A 32 9.48 0.43 -3.63
N CYS A 33 9.90 -0.35 -2.65
CA CYS A 33 11.23 -0.95 -2.64
C CYS A 33 11.15 -2.34 -2.02
N ASP A 34 12.02 -3.23 -2.47
CA ASP A 34 12.18 -4.53 -1.83
C ASP A 34 13.11 -4.40 -0.63
N ILE A 35 12.74 -5.05 0.47
CA ILE A 35 13.49 -5.08 1.73
C ILE A 35 13.69 -6.55 2.11
N LEU A 36 14.90 -6.91 2.53
CA LEU A 36 15.17 -8.24 3.08
C LEU A 36 14.46 -8.38 4.44
N ALA A 37 13.61 -9.40 4.54
CA ALA A 37 12.72 -9.61 5.68
C ALA A 37 12.70 -11.08 6.14
N ASP A 38 13.79 -11.81 5.93
CA ASP A 38 13.90 -13.25 6.19
C ASP A 38 13.64 -13.62 7.67
N LEU A 39 13.85 -12.67 8.59
CA LEU A 39 13.60 -12.82 10.03
C LEU A 39 12.23 -12.26 10.46
N GLU A 40 11.44 -11.75 9.52
CA GLU A 40 10.12 -11.24 9.81
C GLU A 40 9.06 -12.29 9.50
N THR A 41 8.09 -12.38 10.41
CA THR A 41 6.76 -12.91 10.07
C THR A 41 5.86 -11.72 9.72
N PRO A 42 4.74 -11.92 9.01
CA PRO A 42 3.79 -10.85 8.74
C PRO A 42 3.36 -10.09 10.01
N VAL A 43 3.17 -10.81 11.11
CA VAL A 43 2.83 -10.22 12.42
C VAL A 43 3.97 -9.38 12.98
N SER A 44 5.22 -9.86 12.95
CA SER A 44 6.35 -9.08 13.47
C SER A 44 6.63 -7.84 12.63
N ALA A 45 6.48 -7.93 11.30
CA ALA A 45 6.56 -6.79 10.40
C ALA A 45 5.46 -5.77 10.69
N TYR A 46 4.21 -6.23 10.89
CA TYR A 46 3.09 -5.36 11.25
C TYR A 46 3.35 -4.61 12.56
N CYS A 47 3.75 -5.30 13.63
CA CYS A 47 4.04 -4.68 14.92
C CYS A 47 5.16 -3.63 14.85
N LYS A 48 6.12 -3.78 13.93
CA LYS A 48 7.21 -2.81 13.72
C LYS A 48 6.75 -1.58 12.93
N ALA A 49 5.87 -1.76 11.95
CA ALA A 49 5.41 -0.71 11.05
C ALA A 49 4.21 0.09 11.58
N ALA A 50 3.22 -0.60 12.16
CA ALA A 50 1.94 -0.01 12.58
C ALA A 50 2.04 0.66 13.96
N GLN A 51 2.35 1.96 13.96
CA GLN A 51 2.51 2.75 15.20
C GLN A 51 1.30 3.65 15.54
N GLY A 52 0.24 3.63 14.73
CA GLY A 52 -0.89 4.56 14.86
C GLY A 52 -2.24 3.91 14.56
N PRO A 53 -3.35 4.64 14.76
CA PRO A 53 -4.69 4.15 14.46
C PRO A 53 -4.86 3.91 12.95
N TYR A 54 -5.92 3.16 12.60
CA TYR A 54 -6.29 2.87 11.21
C TYR A 54 -5.26 2.04 10.42
N SER A 55 -4.47 1.22 11.12
CA SER A 55 -3.60 0.22 10.52
C SER A 55 -4.29 -1.15 10.41
N PHE A 56 -3.82 -1.99 9.49
CA PHE A 56 -4.31 -3.36 9.33
C PHE A 56 -3.22 -4.32 8.86
N LEU A 57 -3.43 -5.60 9.18
CA LEU A 57 -2.74 -6.75 8.61
C LEU A 57 -3.79 -7.68 8.00
N LEU A 58 -3.67 -7.97 6.71
CA LEU A 58 -4.54 -8.90 6.00
C LEU A 58 -3.73 -10.10 5.54
N GLU A 59 -4.18 -11.29 5.95
CA GLU A 59 -3.59 -12.56 5.56
C GLU A 59 -4.66 -13.47 4.94
N SER A 60 -4.29 -14.17 3.88
CA SER A 60 -5.15 -15.16 3.26
C SER A 60 -4.92 -16.51 3.93
N VAL A 61 -5.97 -17.21 4.35
CA VAL A 61 -5.87 -18.58 4.87
C VAL A 61 -6.73 -19.51 4.02
N THR A 62 -6.14 -20.57 3.48
CA THR A 62 -6.88 -21.61 2.73
C THR A 62 -6.96 -22.87 3.58
N GLY A 63 -8.19 -23.34 3.84
CA GLY A 63 -8.42 -24.59 4.59
C GLY A 63 -7.99 -24.55 6.06
N GLY A 64 -7.85 -23.37 6.67
CA GLY A 64 -7.54 -23.19 8.09
C GLY A 64 -6.06 -23.36 8.48
N GLU A 65 -5.24 -23.96 7.62
CA GLU A 65 -3.86 -24.35 7.98
C GLU A 65 -2.79 -23.72 7.08
N ARG A 66 -3.14 -23.30 5.85
CA ARG A 66 -2.18 -22.73 4.90
C ARG A 66 -2.32 -21.22 4.81
N VAL A 67 -1.31 -20.53 5.29
CA VAL A 67 -1.13 -19.09 5.04
C VAL A 67 -0.81 -18.89 3.55
N GLY A 68 -1.43 -17.88 2.95
CA GLY A 68 -1.21 -17.48 1.57
C GLY A 68 0.21 -16.99 1.32
N ARG A 69 0.60 -16.89 0.05
CA ARG A 69 1.96 -16.44 -0.32
C ARG A 69 2.26 -14.98 0.07
N TYR A 70 1.22 -14.18 0.28
CA TYR A 70 1.34 -12.75 0.55
C TYR A 70 0.46 -12.35 1.73
N SER A 71 1.00 -11.45 2.54
CA SER A 71 0.28 -10.71 3.58
C SER A 71 0.38 -9.22 3.24
N PHE A 72 -0.68 -8.46 3.51
CA PHE A 72 -0.74 -7.02 3.22
C PHE A 72 -0.80 -6.24 4.52
N ILE A 73 0.12 -5.28 4.67
CA ILE A 73 0.18 -4.37 5.80
C ILE A 73 -0.14 -2.97 5.31
N GLY A 74 -1.13 -2.32 5.92
CA GLY A 74 -1.45 -0.91 5.71
C GLY A 74 -1.32 -0.14 7.01
N PHE A 75 -0.65 1.01 6.97
CA PHE A 75 -0.47 1.92 8.10
C PHE A 75 -0.29 3.34 7.58
N ASP A 76 -0.45 4.33 8.46
CA ASP A 76 -0.30 5.76 8.17
C ASP A 76 -1.07 6.25 6.92
N PRO A 77 -2.41 6.07 6.88
CA PRO A 77 -3.19 6.52 5.74
C PRO A 77 -3.25 8.05 5.66
N TYR A 78 -3.00 8.61 4.47
CA TYR A 78 -3.14 10.06 4.22
C TYR A 78 -4.56 10.59 4.50
N MET A 79 -5.59 9.76 4.33
CA MET A 79 -6.98 10.12 4.57
C MET A 79 -7.80 8.90 4.97
N VAL A 80 -8.64 9.05 6.00
CA VAL A 80 -9.61 8.03 6.44
C VAL A 80 -11.02 8.55 6.17
N MET A 81 -11.80 7.79 5.42
CA MET A 81 -13.20 8.10 5.14
C MET A 81 -14.09 7.25 6.06
N MET A 82 -14.75 7.91 7.01
CA MET A 82 -15.69 7.27 7.95
C MET A 82 -17.10 7.75 7.65
N LYS A 83 -18.08 6.85 7.77
CA LYS A 83 -19.50 7.22 7.73
C LYS A 83 -20.02 7.35 9.17
N GLY A 84 -20.30 8.58 9.60
CA GLY A 84 -20.77 8.90 10.96
C GLY A 84 -19.70 9.57 11.83
N GLN A 85 -20.06 10.02 13.04
CA GLN A 85 -19.07 10.51 14.00
C GLN A 85 -18.30 9.32 14.61
N PRO A 86 -16.97 9.37 14.66
CA PRO A 86 -16.21 8.37 15.40
C PRO A 86 -16.58 8.46 16.87
N SER A 87 -17.22 7.43 17.40
CA SER A 87 -17.36 7.23 18.84
C SER A 87 -15.98 6.88 19.38
N ILE A 88 -15.30 7.88 19.92
CA ILE A 88 -14.12 7.66 20.74
C ILE A 88 -14.65 7.27 22.12
N GLU A 89 -14.58 5.97 22.44
CA GLU A 89 -14.54 5.53 23.85
C GLU A 89 -13.11 5.67 24.38
#